data_AF-A0A191V6R7-F1
#
_entry.id   AF-A0A191V6R7-F1
#
_cell.length_a   1.000
_cell.length_b   1.000
_cell.length_c   1.000
_cell.angle_alpha   90.00
_cell.angle_beta   90.00
_cell.angle_gamma   90.00
#
_symmetry.space_group_name_H-M   'P 1'
#
loop_
_entity.id
_entity.type
_entity.pdbx_description
1 polymer ?
#
loop_
_entity_poly.entity_id
_entity_poly.type
_entity_poly.pdbx_seq_one_letter_code
_entity_poly.pdbx_strand_id
1 'polypeptide(L)'
;MLHLQNAAGNAAVASVVARSGLPVQRAKDEAAGKAPAAEADYAPFTFKNFQFVNLNHAGEKYRDKAVRLLALLDKHASIQKYVGGRPCRITLQMRGMENPTPADISDKGATVEINLASYYFEKYDMGYIAGMLSHEFGIHPMAARVAGIGDEEEAFTGFPMLVPGLEGKNPPRTMSTEGAKEKEHIFGASPDRKRHQAYRDVALEMATALYEQVKEQEEGATEKDVTDLLDCFLMDVATIAVGNDDRKAAGKEPSNVATVYNRYKTLVRDGLAENSPIKPLFPANKGVLGVLGDFATLAYRITNGNKGDSIQQPAEPKVPASTSA
;
A
#
# COMPACT_ATOMS: atom_id res chain seq x y z
N MET A 1 25.80 -17.87 -2.82
CA MET A 1 26.30 -16.51 -2.56
C MET A 1 25.16 -15.55 -2.81
N LEU A 2 24.49 -15.17 -1.72
CA LEU A 2 23.33 -14.29 -1.66
C LEU A 2 23.76 -12.82 -1.64
N HIS A 3 22.77 -11.97 -1.94
CA HIS A 3 22.63 -10.55 -1.58
C HIS A 3 23.29 -9.50 -2.48
N LEU A 4 22.45 -8.81 -3.27
CA LEU A 4 22.36 -7.34 -3.38
C LEU A 4 21.46 -6.99 -4.58
N GLN A 5 20.14 -6.84 -4.37
CA GLN A 5 19.26 -6.26 -5.39
C GLN A 5 17.95 -5.69 -4.83
N ASN A 6 18.00 -5.02 -3.68
CA ASN A 6 16.91 -4.16 -3.18
C ASN A 6 17.48 -2.76 -2.93
N ALA A 7 17.17 -1.79 -3.81
CA ALA A 7 17.33 -0.32 -3.61
C ALA A 7 17.09 0.51 -4.89
N ALA A 8 17.05 -0.10 -6.09
CA ALA A 8 17.04 0.66 -7.34
C ALA A 8 15.66 1.26 -7.72
N GLY A 9 14.56 0.83 -7.10
CA GLY A 9 13.19 1.23 -7.46
C GLY A 9 12.86 2.70 -7.21
N ASN A 10 13.38 3.26 -6.12
CA ASN A 10 13.02 4.62 -5.66
C ASN A 10 13.89 5.74 -6.18
N ALA A 11 15.18 5.48 -6.38
CA ALA A 11 16.12 6.51 -6.81
C ALA A 11 15.80 7.09 -8.21
N ALA A 12 15.10 6.34 -9.06
CA ALA A 12 14.78 6.83 -10.41
C ALA A 12 13.52 7.71 -10.47
N VAL A 13 12.65 7.69 -9.45
CA VAL A 13 11.53 8.64 -9.36
C VAL A 13 12.08 10.05 -9.09
N ALA A 14 13.14 10.18 -8.29
CA ALA A 14 13.88 11.42 -8.11
C ALA A 14 14.58 11.89 -9.41
N SER A 15 15.03 10.97 -10.28
CA SER A 15 15.70 11.34 -11.54
C SER A 15 14.78 11.90 -12.64
N VAL A 16 13.47 11.64 -12.56
CA VAL A 16 12.46 12.23 -13.47
C VAL A 16 12.18 13.69 -13.10
N VAL A 17 12.38 14.05 -11.83
CA VAL A 17 12.20 15.42 -11.30
C VAL A 17 13.48 16.27 -11.43
N ALA A 18 14.65 15.66 -11.63
CA ALA A 18 15.96 16.35 -11.65
C ALA A 18 16.37 16.99 -12.99
N ARG A 19 15.44 17.21 -13.94
CA ARG A 19 15.72 17.99 -15.17
C ARG A 19 15.34 19.48 -15.02
N SER A 20 15.93 20.12 -14.02
CA SER A 20 15.98 21.58 -13.88
C SER A 20 17.17 21.87 -12.98
N GLY A 21 18.29 22.24 -13.60
CA GLY A 21 19.61 22.20 -12.99
C GLY A 21 19.79 23.17 -11.82
N LEU A 22 20.61 22.73 -10.86
CA LEU A 22 21.53 23.47 -9.99
C LEU A 22 22.45 22.45 -9.27
N PRO A 23 23.72 22.77 -8.97
CA PRO A 23 24.73 21.77 -8.61
C PRO A 23 24.66 21.38 -7.12
N VAL A 24 24.69 20.08 -6.84
CA VAL A 24 24.88 19.54 -5.48
C VAL A 24 26.34 19.11 -5.32
N GLN A 25 27.06 19.82 -4.45
CA GLN A 25 28.39 19.42 -3.97
C GLN A 25 28.27 18.14 -3.13
N ARG A 26 29.10 17.15 -3.46
CA ARG A 26 29.31 15.92 -2.68
C ARG A 26 30.15 16.25 -1.44
N ALA A 27 29.67 15.84 -0.27
CA ALA A 27 30.52 15.56 0.87
C ALA A 27 30.54 14.04 1.11
N LYS A 28 31.74 13.52 1.35
CA LYS A 28 32.06 12.14 1.70
C LYS A 28 31.96 11.94 3.22
N ASP A 29 32.03 10.65 3.59
CA ASP A 29 32.40 10.10 4.90
C ASP A 29 31.25 10.02 5.91
N GLU A 30 31.03 8.96 6.69
CA GLU A 30 31.79 7.75 6.97
C GLU A 30 30.82 6.73 7.60
N ALA A 31 31.00 5.44 7.30
CA ALA A 31 30.16 4.35 7.79
C ALA A 31 30.53 3.96 9.23
N ALA A 32 29.59 4.12 10.16
CA ALA A 32 29.63 3.49 11.48
C ALA A 32 28.42 2.55 11.60
N GLY A 33 28.68 1.24 11.58
CA GLY A 33 27.68 0.21 11.77
C GLY A 33 27.06 0.30 13.16
N LYS A 34 25.76 0.58 13.23
CA LYS A 34 24.94 0.35 14.43
C LYS A 34 24.34 -1.05 14.35
N ALA A 35 24.61 -1.85 15.37
CA ALA A 35 23.93 -3.10 15.65
C ALA A 35 22.40 -2.88 15.73
N PRO A 36 21.57 -3.89 15.40
CA PRO A 36 20.12 -3.77 15.51
C PRO A 36 19.74 -3.43 16.95
N ALA A 37 18.97 -2.35 17.12
CA ALA A 37 18.43 -1.95 18.41
C ALA A 37 17.58 -3.10 18.96
N ALA A 38 17.82 -3.47 20.22
CA ALA A 38 16.94 -4.39 20.95
C ALA A 38 15.50 -3.85 20.91
N GLU A 39 14.53 -4.73 20.67
CA GLU A 39 13.11 -4.39 20.75
C GLU A 39 12.82 -3.83 22.14
N ALA A 40 12.61 -2.52 22.23
CA ALA A 40 12.12 -1.91 23.45
C ALA A 40 10.69 -2.44 23.68
N ASP A 41 10.46 -3.02 24.86
CA ASP A 41 9.21 -3.66 25.26
C ASP A 41 8.15 -2.57 25.54
N TYR A 42 7.55 -2.03 24.48
CA TYR A 42 6.47 -1.05 24.58
C TYR A 42 5.14 -1.76 24.78
N ALA A 43 4.31 -1.25 25.70
CA ALA A 43 2.95 -1.73 25.85
C ALA A 43 2.17 -1.50 24.53
N PRO A 44 1.61 -2.55 23.90
CA PRO A 44 0.97 -2.42 22.59
C PRO A 44 -0.34 -1.63 22.67
N PHE A 45 -0.59 -0.78 21.67
CA PHE A 45 -1.87 -0.12 21.48
C PHE A 45 -2.85 -1.09 20.83
N THR A 46 -3.81 -1.60 21.60
CA THR A 46 -4.59 -2.79 21.23
C THR A 46 -6.08 -2.48 21.10
N PHE A 47 -6.71 -3.02 20.07
CA PHE A 47 -8.15 -3.09 19.90
C PHE A 47 -8.53 -4.51 19.47
N LYS A 48 -9.16 -5.26 20.37
CA LYS A 48 -9.43 -6.70 20.21
C LYS A 48 -8.14 -7.46 19.87
N ASN A 49 -8.09 -8.15 18.73
CA ASN A 49 -6.94 -8.92 18.26
C ASN A 49 -6.00 -8.12 17.34
N PHE A 50 -6.30 -6.86 17.03
CA PHE A 50 -5.41 -5.99 16.26
C PHE A 50 -4.64 -5.05 17.19
N GLN A 51 -3.35 -4.87 16.94
CA GLN A 51 -2.51 -4.04 17.80
C GLN A 51 -1.40 -3.34 17.04
N PHE A 52 -1.12 -2.09 17.40
CA PHE A 52 0.17 -1.48 17.09
C PHE A 52 1.18 -1.83 18.19
N VAL A 53 2.36 -2.32 17.80
CA VAL A 53 3.37 -2.77 18.78
C VAL A 53 4.27 -1.64 19.29
N ASN A 54 4.40 -0.54 18.55
CA ASN A 54 5.34 0.53 18.83
C ASN A 54 4.78 1.93 18.56
N LEU A 55 3.45 2.09 18.62
CA LEU A 55 2.80 3.39 18.43
C LEU A 55 3.20 4.39 19.52
N ASN A 56 3.50 5.63 19.14
CA ASN A 56 3.70 6.71 20.09
C ASN A 56 2.37 7.12 20.75
N HIS A 57 2.19 6.77 22.03
CA HIS A 57 0.95 7.07 22.76
C HIS A 57 0.82 8.56 23.13
N ALA A 58 1.89 9.35 23.09
CA ALA A 58 1.80 10.78 23.42
C ALA A 58 1.22 11.63 22.28
N GLY A 59 1.29 11.14 21.03
CA GLY A 59 0.78 11.85 19.86
C GLY A 59 -0.70 11.59 19.61
N GLU A 60 -1.59 12.47 20.08
CA GLU A 60 -3.06 12.34 19.97
C GLU A 60 -3.52 12.03 18.55
N LYS A 61 -3.12 12.83 17.55
CA LYS A 61 -3.43 12.58 16.13
C LYS A 61 -3.05 11.17 15.62
N TYR A 62 -1.99 10.56 16.17
CA TYR A 62 -1.55 9.23 15.76
C TYR A 62 -2.31 8.13 16.51
N ARG A 63 -2.70 8.38 17.76
CA ARG A 63 -3.62 7.52 18.50
C ARG A 63 -4.97 7.45 17.81
N ASP A 64 -5.57 8.58 17.48
CA ASP A 64 -6.93 8.61 16.91
C ASP A 64 -6.97 7.91 15.55
N LYS A 65 -5.92 8.15 14.74
CA LYS A 65 -5.72 7.45 13.48
C LYS A 65 -5.51 5.94 13.65
N ALA A 66 -4.75 5.53 14.68
CA ALA A 66 -4.56 4.12 14.99
C ALA A 66 -5.88 3.48 15.43
N VAL A 67 -6.66 4.11 16.31
CA VAL A 67 -8.00 3.64 16.71
C VAL A 67 -8.88 3.42 15.49
N ARG A 68 -8.96 4.43 14.62
CA ARG A 68 -9.79 4.35 13.42
C ARG A 68 -9.34 3.24 12.46
N LEU A 69 -8.02 3.04 12.30
CA LEU A 69 -7.49 1.94 11.48
C LEU A 69 -7.81 0.57 12.08
N LEU A 70 -7.60 0.38 13.39
CA LEU A 70 -7.88 -0.91 14.03
C LEU A 70 -9.38 -1.23 14.00
N ALA A 71 -10.25 -0.24 14.20
CA ALA A 71 -11.70 -0.39 14.05
C ALA A 71 -12.10 -0.73 12.60
N LEU A 72 -11.44 -0.14 11.60
CA LEU A 72 -11.66 -0.47 10.19
C LEU A 72 -11.29 -1.93 9.88
N LEU A 73 -10.11 -2.38 10.32
CA LEU A 73 -9.68 -3.77 10.15
C LEU A 73 -10.61 -4.74 10.88
N ASP A 74 -11.12 -4.35 12.05
CA ASP A 74 -12.07 -5.16 12.80
C ASP A 74 -13.43 -5.29 12.10
N LYS A 75 -13.89 -4.26 11.39
CA LYS A 75 -15.13 -4.27 10.62
C LYS A 75 -15.02 -5.05 9.30
N HIS A 76 -13.82 -5.21 8.74
CA HIS A 76 -13.63 -5.87 7.46
C HIS A 76 -13.79 -7.40 7.58
N ALA A 77 -14.92 -7.93 7.09
CA ALA A 77 -15.32 -9.33 7.26
C ALA A 77 -14.28 -10.35 6.72
N SER A 78 -13.78 -10.17 5.49
CA SER A 78 -12.82 -11.12 4.94
C SER A 78 -11.45 -11.09 5.63
N ILE A 79 -10.96 -9.91 6.06
CA ILE A 79 -9.74 -9.80 6.88
C ILE A 79 -9.95 -10.45 8.24
N GLN A 80 -11.09 -10.21 8.90
CA GLN A 80 -11.44 -10.87 10.16
C GLN A 80 -11.43 -12.39 10.04
N LYS A 81 -12.09 -12.92 9.01
CA LYS A 81 -12.11 -14.35 8.73
C LYS A 81 -10.71 -14.89 8.47
N TYR A 82 -9.89 -14.15 7.72
CA TYR A 82 -8.51 -14.51 7.44
C TYR A 82 -7.64 -14.56 8.71
N VAL A 83 -7.74 -13.53 9.56
CA VAL A 83 -7.00 -13.42 10.81
C VAL A 83 -7.51 -14.47 11.83
N GLY A 84 -8.81 -14.77 11.85
CA GLY A 84 -9.37 -15.88 12.63
C GLY A 84 -9.15 -15.74 14.14
N GLY A 85 -9.22 -14.50 14.67
CA GLY A 85 -9.00 -14.20 16.08
C GLY A 85 -7.53 -14.24 16.54
N ARG A 86 -6.59 -14.61 15.66
CA ARG A 86 -5.16 -14.55 15.94
C ARG A 86 -4.72 -13.09 16.16
N PRO A 87 -3.64 -12.85 16.93
CA PRO A 87 -3.05 -11.52 17.01
C PRO A 87 -2.60 -11.04 15.63
N CYS A 88 -3.08 -9.86 15.24
CA CYS A 88 -2.63 -9.12 14.07
C CYS A 88 -1.82 -7.91 14.54
N ARG A 89 -0.50 -7.97 14.33
CA ARG A 89 0.48 -7.03 14.89
C ARG A 89 0.96 -6.06 13.82
N ILE A 90 0.64 -4.79 13.99
CA ILE A 90 1.10 -3.69 13.15
C ILE A 90 2.37 -3.11 13.77
N THR A 91 3.46 -3.13 13.01
CA THR A 91 4.74 -2.53 13.40
C THR A 91 5.03 -1.34 12.50
N LEU A 92 5.16 -0.16 13.09
CA LEU A 92 5.57 1.03 12.37
C LEU A 92 7.08 1.00 12.14
N GLN A 93 7.49 1.02 10.88
CA GLN A 93 8.87 0.88 10.47
C GLN A 93 9.40 2.20 9.93
N MET A 94 10.60 2.59 10.37
CA MET A 94 11.34 3.68 9.73
C MET A 94 11.77 3.25 8.33
N ARG A 95 10.97 3.66 7.35
CA ARG A 95 11.18 3.45 5.92
C ARG A 95 11.39 4.79 5.23
N GLY A 96 12.16 4.77 4.14
CA GLY A 96 12.62 5.96 3.43
C GLY A 96 13.00 5.64 1.99
N MET A 97 13.86 6.46 1.37
CA MET A 97 14.22 6.26 -0.05
C MET A 97 14.88 4.90 -0.33
N GLU A 98 15.66 4.37 0.62
CA GLU A 98 16.37 3.09 0.47
C GLU A 98 15.45 1.86 0.59
N ASN A 99 14.36 1.99 1.36
CA ASN A 99 13.30 0.98 1.47
C ASN A 99 11.92 1.65 1.33
N PRO A 100 11.39 1.79 0.09
CA PRO A 100 10.09 2.44 -0.15
C PRO A 100 8.92 1.76 0.49
N THR A 101 9.01 0.44 0.64
CA THR A 101 7.83 -0.42 0.55
C THR A 101 6.81 0.03 1.60
N PRO A 102 5.62 0.51 1.18
CA PRO A 102 4.68 1.15 2.08
C PRO A 102 4.23 0.23 3.22
N ALA A 103 3.98 -1.04 2.91
CA ALA A 103 3.84 -2.07 3.91
C ALA A 103 4.20 -3.44 3.35
N ASP A 104 4.16 -4.46 4.20
CA ASP A 104 4.14 -5.87 3.82
C ASP A 104 3.38 -6.65 4.89
N ILE A 105 2.79 -7.77 4.49
CA ILE A 105 2.05 -8.66 5.40
C ILE A 105 2.65 -10.06 5.39
N SER A 106 2.96 -10.56 6.57
CA SER A 106 3.44 -11.92 6.79
C SER A 106 2.48 -12.70 7.68
N ASP A 107 1.97 -13.83 7.21
CA ASP A 107 1.26 -14.77 8.08
C ASP A 107 2.24 -15.79 8.66
N LYS A 108 2.42 -15.75 9.99
CA LYS A 108 3.33 -16.64 10.74
C LYS A 108 2.61 -17.85 11.34
N GLY A 109 1.40 -18.15 10.90
CA GLY A 109 0.55 -19.20 11.46
C GLY A 109 -0.10 -18.78 12.78
N ALA A 110 0.69 -18.55 13.83
CA ALA A 110 0.19 -18.12 15.13
C ALA A 110 -0.21 -16.63 15.19
N THR A 111 0.43 -15.80 14.35
CA THR A 111 0.21 -14.36 14.26
C THR A 111 0.17 -13.91 12.81
N VAL A 112 -0.49 -12.77 12.57
CA VAL A 112 -0.38 -12.03 11.32
C VAL A 112 0.41 -10.76 11.61
N GLU A 113 1.48 -10.51 10.85
CA GLU A 113 2.35 -9.34 11.02
C GLU A 113 2.16 -8.38 9.86
N ILE A 114 1.91 -7.11 10.17
CA ILE A 114 1.83 -6.02 9.21
C ILE A 114 2.99 -5.08 9.52
N ASN A 115 3.96 -4.97 8.62
CA ASN A 115 5.00 -3.96 8.73
C ASN A 115 4.55 -2.73 7.93
N LEU A 116 4.29 -1.61 8.59
CA LEU A 116 3.79 -0.39 7.96
C LEU A 116 4.86 0.70 8.01
N ALA A 117 5.19 1.30 6.88
CA ALA A 117 6.07 2.47 6.83
C ALA A 117 5.48 3.62 7.66
N SER A 118 6.22 4.15 8.63
CA SER A 118 5.71 5.26 9.45
C SER A 118 5.43 6.51 8.62
N TYR A 119 6.15 6.78 7.52
CA TYR A 119 5.85 7.94 6.67
C TYR A 119 4.49 7.79 6.00
N TYR A 120 4.10 6.56 5.69
CA TYR A 120 2.83 6.27 5.06
C TYR A 120 1.72 6.49 6.08
N PHE A 121 1.88 5.91 7.27
CA PHE A 121 0.97 6.14 8.40
C PHE A 121 0.86 7.62 8.80
N GLU A 122 1.95 8.39 8.76
CA GLU A 122 1.97 9.79 9.17
C GLU A 122 1.38 10.74 8.12
N LYS A 123 1.62 10.48 6.83
CA LYS A 123 1.37 11.45 5.74
C LYS A 123 0.19 11.13 4.82
N TYR A 124 -0.32 9.91 4.84
CA TYR A 124 -1.42 9.48 3.96
C TYR A 124 -2.72 9.36 4.73
N ASP A 125 -3.82 9.86 4.18
CA ASP A 125 -5.14 9.76 4.80
C ASP A 125 -5.64 8.32 4.87
N MET A 126 -6.73 8.08 5.61
CA MET A 126 -7.22 6.74 5.91
C MET A 126 -7.55 5.95 4.65
N GLY A 127 -8.15 6.57 3.64
CA GLY A 127 -8.44 5.93 2.35
C GLY A 127 -7.21 5.33 1.66
N TYR A 128 -6.09 6.05 1.65
CA TYR A 128 -4.83 5.57 1.08
C TYR A 128 -4.24 4.40 1.89
N ILE A 129 -4.26 4.48 3.23
CA ILE A 129 -3.80 3.37 4.10
C ILE A 129 -4.66 2.13 3.86
N ALA A 130 -5.98 2.31 3.80
CA ALA A 130 -6.92 1.22 3.56
C ALA A 130 -6.75 0.61 2.16
N GLY A 131 -6.50 1.42 1.12
CA GLY A 131 -6.19 0.93 -0.23
C GLY A 131 -4.89 0.15 -0.29
N MET A 132 -3.84 0.65 0.35
CA MET A 132 -2.57 -0.07 0.46
C MET A 132 -2.73 -1.38 1.24
N LEU A 133 -3.43 -1.41 2.38
CA LEU A 133 -3.68 -2.66 3.10
C LEU A 133 -4.56 -3.63 2.31
N SER A 134 -5.49 -3.11 1.49
CA SER A 134 -6.29 -3.95 0.58
C SER A 134 -5.41 -4.64 -0.46
N HIS A 135 -4.39 -3.96 -0.98
CA HIS A 135 -3.36 -4.58 -1.81
C HIS A 135 -2.63 -5.68 -1.04
N GLU A 136 -2.05 -5.32 0.10
CA GLU A 136 -1.20 -6.22 0.85
C GLU A 136 -1.94 -7.48 1.31
N PHE A 137 -3.18 -7.36 1.78
CA PHE A 137 -4.01 -8.50 2.16
C PHE A 137 -4.55 -9.25 0.95
N GLY A 138 -5.14 -8.51 0.01
CA GLY A 138 -5.94 -9.04 -1.09
C GLY A 138 -5.10 -9.71 -2.18
N ILE A 139 -3.95 -9.12 -2.54
CA ILE A 139 -3.04 -9.71 -3.53
C ILE A 139 -2.22 -10.83 -2.93
N HIS A 140 -1.73 -10.75 -1.68
CA HIS A 140 -0.74 -11.72 -1.20
C HIS A 140 -1.37 -12.83 -0.35
N PRO A 141 -1.49 -12.70 0.99
CA PRO A 141 -1.86 -13.81 1.86
C PRO A 141 -3.28 -14.33 1.63
N MET A 142 -4.26 -13.46 1.32
CA MET A 142 -5.65 -13.89 1.16
C MET A 142 -5.85 -14.58 -0.19
N ALA A 143 -5.34 -14.00 -1.28
CA ALA A 143 -5.40 -14.66 -2.59
C ALA A 143 -4.68 -16.02 -2.57
N ALA A 144 -3.52 -16.13 -1.91
CA ALA A 144 -2.80 -17.40 -1.83
C ALA A 144 -3.60 -18.56 -1.19
N ARG A 145 -4.71 -18.25 -0.49
CA ARG A 145 -5.64 -19.25 0.09
C ARG A 145 -6.86 -19.55 -0.78
N VAL A 146 -7.02 -18.89 -1.93
CA VAL A 146 -8.11 -19.16 -2.86
C VAL A 146 -7.93 -20.54 -3.48
N ALA A 147 -9.00 -21.33 -3.48
CA ALA A 147 -8.97 -22.70 -3.98
C ALA A 147 -8.53 -22.77 -5.45
N GLY A 148 -7.52 -23.61 -5.72
CA GLY A 148 -6.95 -23.80 -7.05
C GLY A 148 -6.29 -22.55 -7.63
N ILE A 149 -5.79 -21.62 -6.79
CA ILE A 149 -5.01 -20.48 -7.29
C ILE A 149 -3.66 -20.93 -7.85
N GLY A 150 -2.99 -21.88 -7.20
CA GLY A 150 -1.72 -22.43 -7.66
C GLY A 150 -1.81 -23.02 -9.07
N ASP A 151 -2.80 -23.88 -9.31
CA ASP A 151 -3.01 -24.50 -10.62
C ASP A 151 -3.30 -23.46 -11.73
N GLU A 152 -4.08 -22.41 -11.42
CA GLU A 152 -4.35 -21.34 -12.38
C GLU A 152 -3.07 -20.54 -12.69
N GLU A 153 -2.29 -20.19 -11.68
CA GLU A 153 -1.09 -19.38 -11.88
C GLU A 153 0.04 -20.14 -12.57
N GLU A 154 0.17 -21.44 -12.29
CA GLU A 154 1.08 -22.32 -13.03
C GLU A 154 0.69 -22.38 -14.51
N ALA A 155 -0.60 -22.59 -14.81
CA ALA A 155 -1.09 -22.69 -16.18
C ALA A 155 -0.91 -21.40 -17.01
N PHE A 156 -0.86 -20.23 -16.36
CA PHE A 156 -0.72 -18.93 -17.02
C PHE A 156 0.67 -18.29 -16.84
N THR A 157 1.63 -19.02 -16.28
CA THR A 157 3.02 -18.54 -16.17
C THR A 157 3.60 -18.30 -17.57
N GLY A 158 4.10 -17.09 -17.81
CA GLY A 158 4.66 -16.63 -19.09
C GLY A 158 3.62 -16.32 -20.16
N PHE A 159 2.33 -16.57 -19.90
CA PHE A 159 1.29 -16.30 -20.88
C PHE A 159 1.08 -14.78 -21.07
N PRO A 160 1.03 -14.27 -22.31
CA PRO A 160 0.76 -12.86 -22.57
C PRO A 160 -0.72 -12.54 -22.36
N MET A 161 -1.05 -11.92 -21.24
CA MET A 161 -2.39 -11.46 -20.88
C MET A 161 -2.64 -10.06 -21.46
N LEU A 162 -3.79 -9.84 -22.08
CA LEU A 162 -4.16 -8.55 -22.65
C LEU A 162 -4.29 -7.48 -21.55
N VAL A 163 -3.81 -6.28 -21.83
CA VAL A 163 -3.96 -5.12 -20.92
C VAL A 163 -5.31 -4.43 -21.20
N PRO A 164 -6.21 -4.33 -20.21
CA PRO A 164 -7.55 -3.80 -20.42
C PRO A 164 -7.57 -2.38 -20.99
N GLY A 165 -8.32 -2.17 -22.08
CA GLY A 165 -8.46 -0.89 -22.75
C GLY A 165 -7.37 -0.57 -23.78
N LEU A 166 -6.37 -1.45 -23.92
CA LEU A 166 -5.28 -1.33 -24.91
C LEU A 166 -5.23 -2.52 -25.89
N GLU A 167 -6.32 -3.29 -25.97
CA GLU A 167 -6.45 -4.47 -26.84
C GLU A 167 -6.43 -4.08 -28.33
N GLY A 168 -6.91 -2.87 -28.66
CA GLY A 168 -6.96 -2.35 -30.03
C GLY A 168 -5.63 -1.78 -30.56
N LYS A 169 -4.53 -1.85 -29.80
CA LYS A 169 -3.21 -1.45 -30.29
C LYS A 169 -2.67 -2.46 -31.33
N ASN A 170 -1.70 -2.02 -32.13
CA ASN A 170 -1.02 -2.89 -33.10
C ASN A 170 0.50 -2.90 -32.85
N PRO A 171 1.07 -3.97 -32.25
CA PRO A 171 0.37 -5.13 -31.70
C PRO A 171 -0.45 -4.78 -30.43
N PRO A 172 -1.44 -5.62 -30.03
CA PRO A 172 -2.15 -5.45 -28.77
C PRO A 172 -1.19 -5.38 -27.59
N ARG A 173 -1.46 -4.52 -26.60
CA ARG A 173 -0.61 -4.46 -25.41
C ARG A 173 -0.90 -5.65 -24.50
N THR A 174 0.17 -6.30 -24.04
CA THR A 174 0.10 -7.43 -23.11
C THR A 174 0.96 -7.18 -21.87
N MET A 175 0.66 -7.92 -20.80
CA MET A 175 1.47 -8.12 -19.61
C MET A 175 1.65 -9.63 -19.36
N SER A 176 2.71 -10.04 -18.68
CA SER A 176 2.96 -11.44 -18.34
C SER A 176 3.86 -11.54 -17.12
N THR A 177 3.92 -12.72 -16.51
CA THR A 177 4.85 -12.97 -15.39
C THR A 177 6.32 -12.93 -15.80
N GLU A 178 6.63 -12.96 -17.09
CA GLU A 178 8.00 -12.76 -17.58
C GLU A 178 8.40 -11.29 -17.45
N GLY A 179 9.52 -11.03 -16.77
CA GLY A 179 10.04 -9.68 -16.55
C GLY A 179 9.27 -8.86 -15.50
N ALA A 180 8.20 -9.40 -14.91
CA ALA A 180 7.53 -8.81 -13.76
C ALA A 180 8.42 -8.87 -12.51
N LYS A 181 8.29 -7.92 -11.58
CA LYS A 181 9.05 -7.97 -10.32
C LYS A 181 8.46 -9.02 -9.39
N GLU A 182 7.13 -9.09 -9.34
CA GLU A 182 6.37 -10.06 -8.56
C GLU A 182 5.31 -10.68 -9.46
N LYS A 183 5.33 -12.02 -9.59
CA LYS A 183 4.45 -12.73 -10.53
C LYS A 183 2.99 -12.60 -10.12
N GLU A 184 2.71 -12.62 -8.82
CA GLU A 184 1.38 -12.40 -8.27
C GLU A 184 0.76 -11.06 -8.70
N HIS A 185 1.55 -10.00 -8.87
CA HIS A 185 1.01 -8.70 -9.28
C HIS A 185 0.36 -8.77 -10.65
N ILE A 186 0.95 -9.51 -11.58
CA ILE A 186 0.38 -9.68 -12.93
C ILE A 186 -0.98 -10.37 -12.83
N PHE A 187 -1.11 -11.42 -12.03
CA PHE A 187 -2.40 -12.08 -11.82
C PHE A 187 -3.39 -11.20 -11.04
N GLY A 188 -2.90 -10.38 -10.10
CA GLY A 188 -3.68 -9.39 -9.35
C GLY A 188 -4.18 -8.23 -10.23
N ALA A 189 -3.49 -7.94 -11.32
CA ALA A 189 -3.93 -6.96 -12.31
C ALA A 189 -4.84 -7.57 -13.38
N SER A 190 -4.78 -8.87 -13.68
CA SER A 190 -5.58 -9.47 -14.77
C SER A 190 -7.06 -9.70 -14.39
N PRO A 191 -8.04 -8.97 -14.98
CA PRO A 191 -9.44 -8.96 -14.52
C PRO A 191 -10.10 -10.33 -14.35
N ASP A 192 -9.79 -11.25 -15.25
CA ASP A 192 -10.43 -12.57 -15.31
C ASP A 192 -9.71 -13.63 -14.48
N ARG A 193 -8.76 -13.26 -13.61
CA ARG A 193 -7.99 -14.18 -12.76
C ARG A 193 -8.52 -14.19 -11.33
N LYS A 194 -8.35 -15.32 -10.64
CA LYS A 194 -8.76 -15.50 -9.24
C LYS A 194 -8.07 -14.50 -8.31
N ARG A 195 -6.79 -14.21 -8.53
CA ARG A 195 -6.05 -13.23 -7.71
C ARG A 195 -6.60 -11.82 -7.84
N HIS A 196 -6.95 -11.39 -9.05
CA HIS A 196 -7.61 -10.09 -9.25
C HIS A 196 -8.97 -10.04 -8.55
N GLN A 197 -9.77 -11.12 -8.65
CA GLN A 197 -11.05 -11.19 -7.94
C GLN A 197 -10.87 -11.06 -6.43
N ALA A 198 -9.92 -11.79 -5.83
CA ALA A 198 -9.62 -11.68 -4.41
C ALA A 198 -9.19 -10.26 -4.01
N TYR A 199 -8.30 -9.62 -4.78
CA TYR A 199 -7.88 -8.25 -4.51
C TYR A 199 -9.03 -7.25 -4.64
N ARG A 200 -9.78 -7.30 -5.74
CA ARG A 200 -10.94 -6.46 -5.99
C ARG A 200 -11.96 -6.60 -4.86
N ASP A 201 -12.28 -7.81 -4.45
CA ASP A 201 -13.31 -8.07 -3.44
C ASP A 201 -12.88 -7.53 -2.07
N VAL A 202 -11.61 -7.71 -1.68
CA VAL A 202 -11.05 -7.08 -0.48
C VAL A 202 -11.10 -5.55 -0.57
N ALA A 203 -10.72 -4.94 -1.69
CA ALA A 203 -10.79 -3.49 -1.85
C ALA A 203 -12.24 -2.96 -1.76
N LEU A 204 -13.21 -3.66 -2.35
CA LEU A 204 -14.63 -3.25 -2.31
C LEU A 204 -15.26 -3.48 -0.92
N GLU A 205 -14.88 -4.54 -0.20
CA GLU A 205 -15.26 -4.74 1.20
C GLU A 205 -14.69 -3.63 2.08
N MET A 206 -13.41 -3.28 1.91
CA MET A 206 -12.77 -2.18 2.64
C MET A 206 -13.42 -0.82 2.33
N ALA A 207 -13.77 -0.57 1.06
CA ALA A 207 -14.51 0.63 0.64
C ALA A 207 -15.88 0.71 1.34
N THR A 208 -16.56 -0.43 1.47
CA THR A 208 -17.86 -0.52 2.15
C THR A 208 -17.70 -0.25 3.65
N ALA A 209 -16.69 -0.84 4.31
CA ALA A 209 -16.41 -0.60 5.72
C ALA A 209 -16.06 0.88 6.01
N LEU A 210 -15.30 1.53 5.12
CA LEU A 210 -15.05 2.98 5.20
C LEU A 210 -16.34 3.79 5.07
N TYR A 211 -17.24 3.41 4.14
CA TYR A 211 -18.53 4.08 3.99
C TYR A 211 -19.41 3.92 5.24
N GLU A 212 -19.40 2.75 5.86
CA GLU A 212 -20.11 2.50 7.12
C GLU A 212 -19.61 3.41 8.24
N GLN A 213 -18.29 3.60 8.38
CA GLN A 213 -17.71 4.56 9.34
C GLN A 213 -18.25 5.98 9.11
N VAL A 214 -18.46 6.39 7.85
CA VAL A 214 -19.07 7.69 7.53
C VAL A 214 -20.53 7.74 7.98
N LYS A 215 -21.31 6.68 7.75
CA LYS A 215 -22.72 6.59 8.19
C LYS A 215 -22.83 6.63 9.71
N GLU A 216 -21.90 6.00 10.41
CA GLU A 216 -21.81 5.94 11.86
C GLU A 216 -21.24 7.22 12.49
N GLN A 217 -20.78 8.18 11.66
CA GLN A 217 -20.18 9.44 12.09
C GLN A 217 -18.92 9.23 12.94
N GLU A 218 -18.14 8.20 12.62
CA GLU A 218 -16.83 7.98 13.22
C GLU A 218 -15.94 9.21 13.01
N GLU A 219 -15.19 9.59 14.05
CA GLU A 219 -14.42 10.84 14.03
C GLU A 219 -13.40 10.85 12.89
N GLY A 220 -13.42 11.93 12.09
CA GLY A 220 -12.55 12.08 10.93
C GLY A 220 -12.89 11.19 9.72
N ALA A 221 -13.99 10.41 9.76
CA ALA A 221 -14.43 9.62 8.61
C ALA A 221 -15.11 10.50 7.55
N THR A 222 -14.69 10.32 6.30
CA THR A 222 -15.26 11.07 5.17
C THR A 222 -15.47 10.17 3.96
N GLU A 223 -16.43 10.51 3.08
CA GLU A 223 -16.61 9.79 1.80
C GLU A 223 -15.36 9.86 0.91
N LYS A 224 -14.50 10.87 1.12
CA LYS A 224 -13.20 10.97 0.44
C LYS A 224 -12.31 9.78 0.74
N ASP A 225 -12.38 9.19 1.93
CA ASP A 225 -11.60 7.98 2.25
C ASP A 225 -11.98 6.81 1.32
N VAL A 226 -13.27 6.67 1.00
CA VAL A 226 -13.76 5.65 0.05
C VAL A 226 -13.23 5.96 -1.36
N THR A 227 -13.35 7.21 -1.80
CA THR A 227 -12.87 7.65 -3.12
C THR A 227 -11.37 7.45 -3.28
N ASP A 228 -10.58 7.80 -2.25
CA ASP A 228 -9.12 7.66 -2.25
C ASP A 228 -8.69 6.19 -2.28
N LEU A 229 -9.37 5.31 -1.52
CA LEU A 229 -9.12 3.87 -1.58
C LEU A 229 -9.37 3.32 -2.99
N LEU A 230 -10.51 3.66 -3.58
CA LEU A 230 -10.86 3.21 -4.93
C LEU A 230 -9.87 3.76 -5.96
N ASP A 231 -9.43 5.01 -5.81
CA ASP A 231 -8.39 5.60 -6.64
C ASP A 231 -7.05 4.86 -6.51
N CYS A 232 -6.65 4.52 -5.28
CA CYS A 232 -5.47 3.69 -5.02
C CYS A 232 -5.53 2.34 -5.72
N PHE A 233 -6.61 1.59 -5.52
CA PHE A 233 -6.81 0.29 -6.14
C PHE A 233 -6.72 0.39 -7.68
N LEU A 234 -7.41 1.36 -8.28
CA LEU A 234 -7.44 1.54 -9.73
C LEU A 234 -6.08 1.98 -10.31
N MET A 235 -5.38 2.89 -9.62
CA MET A 235 -4.02 3.30 -10.02
C MET A 235 -3.03 2.15 -9.90
N ASP A 236 -3.18 1.32 -8.88
CA ASP A 236 -2.30 0.19 -8.64
C ASP A 236 -2.42 -0.86 -9.75
N VAL A 237 -3.61 -1.39 -10.02
CA VAL A 237 -3.82 -2.37 -11.10
C VAL A 237 -3.47 -1.80 -12.49
N ALA A 238 -3.74 -0.52 -12.73
CA ALA A 238 -3.38 0.12 -14.00
C ALA A 238 -1.88 0.28 -14.19
N THR A 239 -1.15 0.65 -13.13
CA THR A 239 0.32 0.80 -13.21
C THR A 239 1.03 -0.54 -13.29
N ILE A 240 0.51 -1.58 -12.64
CA ILE A 240 0.99 -2.96 -12.81
C ILE A 240 0.78 -3.40 -14.27
N ALA A 241 -0.44 -3.25 -14.80
CA ALA A 241 -0.77 -3.75 -16.14
C ALA A 241 0.00 -3.02 -17.25
N VAL A 242 0.11 -1.69 -17.19
CA VAL A 242 0.88 -0.93 -18.17
C VAL A 242 2.38 -1.18 -18.02
N GLY A 243 2.88 -1.19 -16.79
CA GLY A 243 4.31 -1.31 -16.51
C GLY A 243 4.86 -2.72 -16.58
N ASN A 244 4.00 -3.74 -16.73
CA ASN A 244 4.36 -5.14 -16.46
C ASN A 244 5.01 -5.28 -15.07
N ASP A 245 4.35 -4.69 -14.07
CA ASP A 245 4.83 -4.56 -12.69
C ASP A 245 6.11 -3.70 -12.51
N ASP A 246 6.54 -2.99 -13.56
CA ASP A 246 7.47 -1.87 -13.42
C ASP A 246 6.76 -0.51 -13.39
N ARG A 247 6.51 -0.03 -12.18
CA ARG A 247 5.96 1.31 -11.93
C ARG A 247 6.73 2.45 -12.63
N LYS A 248 8.03 2.29 -12.92
CA LYS A 248 8.79 3.28 -13.71
C LYS A 248 8.45 3.24 -15.19
N ALA A 249 8.27 2.04 -15.75
CA ALA A 249 7.81 1.88 -17.12
C ALA A 249 6.41 2.49 -17.27
N ALA A 250 5.50 2.21 -16.32
CA ALA A 250 4.18 2.81 -16.28
C ALA A 250 4.22 4.35 -16.22
N GLY A 251 5.08 4.93 -15.39
CA GLY A 251 5.25 6.39 -15.28
C GLY A 251 5.71 7.09 -16.56
N LYS A 252 6.30 6.36 -17.52
CA LYS A 252 6.66 6.88 -18.84
C LYS A 252 5.50 6.87 -19.84
N GLU A 253 4.39 6.20 -19.50
CA GLU A 253 3.23 6.02 -20.37
C GLU A 253 1.93 6.52 -19.72
N PRO A 254 1.86 7.76 -19.20
CA PRO A 254 0.73 8.23 -18.40
C PRO A 254 -0.61 8.24 -19.14
N SER A 255 -0.60 8.38 -20.48
CA SER A 255 -1.79 8.26 -21.32
C SER A 255 -2.35 6.82 -21.34
N ASN A 256 -1.46 5.82 -21.39
CA ASN A 256 -1.85 4.42 -21.32
C ASN A 256 -2.36 4.09 -19.92
N VAL A 257 -1.68 4.57 -18.86
CA VAL A 257 -2.15 4.40 -17.47
C VAL A 257 -3.54 5.00 -17.29
N ALA A 258 -3.80 6.22 -17.79
CA ALA A 258 -5.13 6.85 -17.72
C ALA A 258 -6.19 6.01 -18.45
N THR A 259 -5.88 5.49 -19.63
CA THR A 259 -6.79 4.64 -20.42
C THR A 259 -7.14 3.36 -19.64
N VAL A 260 -6.12 2.66 -19.15
CA VAL A 260 -6.27 1.41 -18.42
C VAL A 260 -6.99 1.63 -17.09
N TYR A 261 -6.63 2.67 -16.33
CA TYR A 261 -7.31 3.09 -15.11
C TYR A 261 -8.82 3.27 -15.34
N ASN A 262 -9.20 4.04 -16.37
CA ASN A 262 -10.62 4.29 -16.66
C ASN A 262 -11.35 3.01 -17.10
N ARG A 263 -10.63 2.10 -17.77
CA ARG A 263 -11.18 0.79 -18.14
C ARG A 263 -11.43 -0.09 -16.92
N TYR A 264 -10.47 -0.25 -16.01
CA TYR A 264 -10.67 -0.97 -14.75
C TYR A 264 -11.81 -0.35 -13.94
N LYS A 265 -11.87 0.99 -13.89
CA LYS A 265 -12.95 1.69 -13.19
C LYS A 265 -14.31 1.28 -13.72
N THR A 266 -14.47 1.25 -15.03
CA THR A 266 -15.71 0.85 -15.70
C THR A 266 -16.04 -0.60 -15.36
N LEU A 267 -15.09 -1.52 -15.55
CA LEU A 267 -15.28 -2.95 -15.27
C LEU A 267 -15.72 -3.22 -13.83
N VAL A 268 -15.07 -2.58 -12.86
CA VAL A 268 -15.36 -2.79 -11.44
C VAL A 268 -16.65 -2.10 -11.03
N ARG A 269 -16.86 -0.86 -11.44
CA ARG A 269 -18.07 -0.10 -11.10
C ARG A 269 -19.32 -0.72 -11.71
N ASP A 270 -19.26 -1.19 -12.96
CA ASP A 270 -20.39 -1.82 -13.64
C ASP A 270 -20.69 -3.22 -13.08
N GLY A 271 -19.69 -3.88 -12.48
CA GLY A 271 -19.88 -5.14 -11.75
C GLY A 271 -20.58 -5.00 -10.40
N LEU A 272 -20.74 -3.77 -9.88
CA LEU A 272 -21.46 -3.52 -8.62
C LEU A 272 -22.97 -3.47 -8.84
N ALA A 273 -23.70 -4.00 -7.84
CA ALA A 273 -25.15 -3.84 -7.75
C ALA A 273 -25.56 -2.36 -7.86
N GLU A 274 -26.68 -2.09 -8.53
CA GLU A 274 -27.13 -0.71 -8.80
C GLU A 274 -27.36 0.12 -7.53
N ASN A 275 -27.78 -0.53 -6.45
CA ASN A 275 -28.00 0.10 -5.15
C ASN A 275 -26.75 0.09 -4.23
N SER A 276 -25.58 -0.28 -4.74
CA SER A 276 -24.35 -0.28 -3.94
C SER A 276 -24.02 1.13 -3.45
N PRO A 277 -23.82 1.34 -2.13
CA PRO A 277 -23.60 2.67 -1.56
C PRO A 277 -22.26 3.30 -1.98
N ILE A 278 -21.29 2.47 -2.38
CA ILE A 278 -19.96 2.94 -2.82
C ILE A 278 -19.89 3.23 -4.32
N LYS A 279 -20.89 2.81 -5.11
CA LYS A 279 -20.91 3.01 -6.58
C LYS A 279 -20.86 4.50 -6.99
N PRO A 280 -21.50 5.45 -6.28
CA PRO A 280 -21.37 6.88 -6.55
C PRO A 280 -20.02 7.48 -6.13
N LEU A 281 -19.27 6.79 -5.26
CA LEU A 281 -18.00 7.27 -4.69
C LEU A 281 -16.78 6.86 -5.52
N PHE A 282 -17.00 6.23 -6.67
CA PHE A 282 -15.90 5.99 -7.60
C PHE A 282 -15.29 7.31 -8.08
N PRO A 283 -13.96 7.40 -8.16
CA PRO A 283 -13.28 8.61 -8.60
C PRO A 283 -13.69 9.00 -10.03
N ALA A 284 -13.51 10.28 -10.37
CA ALA A 284 -13.73 10.81 -11.71
C ALA A 284 -12.82 10.11 -12.75
N ASN A 285 -13.08 10.30 -14.05
CA ASN A 285 -12.17 9.77 -15.07
C ASN A 285 -10.80 10.43 -14.91
N LYS A 286 -9.75 9.64 -14.93
CA LYS A 286 -8.38 10.14 -14.80
C LYS A 286 -7.82 10.45 -16.18
N GLY A 287 -7.24 11.64 -16.33
CA GLY A 287 -6.48 12.04 -17.50
C GLY A 287 -4.97 11.96 -17.25
N VAL A 288 -4.17 12.29 -18.27
CA VAL A 288 -2.70 12.30 -18.19
C VAL A 288 -2.18 13.13 -17.02
N LEU A 289 -2.73 14.34 -16.82
CA LEU A 289 -2.31 15.23 -15.73
C LEU A 289 -2.63 14.65 -14.35
N GLY A 290 -3.76 13.95 -14.21
CA GLY A 290 -4.13 13.26 -12.96
C GLY A 290 -3.13 12.16 -12.62
N VAL A 291 -2.80 11.31 -13.61
CA VAL A 291 -1.79 10.25 -13.44
C VAL A 291 -0.43 10.83 -13.06
N LEU A 292 0.04 11.88 -13.75
CA LEU A 292 1.31 12.53 -13.42
C LEU A 292 1.28 13.16 -12.02
N GLY A 293 0.15 13.72 -11.60
CA GLY A 293 -0.06 14.25 -10.26
C GLY A 293 0.08 13.20 -9.17
N ASP A 294 -0.46 11.98 -9.39
CA ASP A 294 -0.32 10.88 -8.43
C ASP A 294 1.14 10.42 -8.29
N PHE A 295 1.85 10.28 -9.41
CA PHE A 295 3.27 9.95 -9.42
C PHE A 295 4.11 11.02 -8.70
N ALA A 296 3.82 12.30 -8.94
CA ALA A 296 4.49 13.41 -8.27
C ALA A 296 4.21 13.43 -6.76
N THR A 297 2.97 13.14 -6.36
CA THR A 297 2.56 13.07 -4.94
C THR A 297 3.29 11.94 -4.22
N LEU A 298 3.36 10.76 -4.84
CA LEU A 298 4.11 9.62 -4.30
C LEU A 298 5.59 9.97 -4.13
N ALA A 299 6.21 10.58 -5.15
CA ALA A 299 7.59 11.02 -5.11
C ALA A 299 7.84 12.00 -3.95
N TYR A 300 7.04 13.06 -3.87
CA TYR A 300 7.15 14.11 -2.85
C TYR A 300 7.05 13.55 -1.42
N ARG A 301 6.11 12.63 -1.18
CA ARG A 301 5.87 12.06 0.15
C ARG A 301 7.01 11.13 0.60
N ILE A 302 7.62 10.40 -0.34
CA ILE A 302 8.83 9.59 -0.10
C ILE A 302 10.05 10.49 0.14
N THR A 303 10.25 11.55 -0.65
CA THR A 303 11.45 12.41 -0.56
C THR A 303 11.47 13.30 0.66
N ASN A 304 10.32 13.82 1.10
CA ASN A 304 10.27 14.76 2.22
C ASN A 304 10.32 14.09 3.60
N GLY A 305 11.06 12.98 3.70
CA GLY A 305 11.56 12.40 4.94
C GLY A 305 10.50 11.94 5.93
N ASN A 306 10.87 11.00 6.78
CA ASN A 306 10.01 10.46 7.81
C ASN A 306 10.62 10.85 9.15
N LYS A 307 9.85 11.48 10.05
CA LYS A 307 10.38 11.83 11.37
C LYS A 307 10.26 10.67 12.36
N GLY A 308 9.37 9.71 12.07
CA GLY A 308 9.05 8.65 13.00
C GLY A 308 8.32 9.18 14.23
N ASP A 309 7.60 10.30 14.09
CA ASP A 309 6.85 10.93 15.18
C ASP A 309 5.74 9.99 15.68
N SER A 310 5.28 9.07 14.83
CA SER A 310 4.31 8.01 15.16
C SER A 310 4.89 6.82 15.90
N ILE A 311 6.21 6.71 15.99
CA ILE A 311 6.91 5.60 16.66
C ILE A 311 7.30 6.02 18.07
N GLN A 312 6.96 5.20 19.06
CA GLN A 312 7.37 5.40 20.44
C GLN A 312 8.90 5.40 20.51
N GLN A 313 9.46 6.52 20.98
CA GLN A 313 10.91 6.63 21.20
C GLN A 313 11.29 6.00 22.54
N PRO A 314 12.49 5.42 22.67
CA PRO A 314 13.03 4.99 23.96
C PRO A 314 13.04 6.19 24.91
N ALA A 315 12.63 5.99 26.16
CA ALA A 315 12.74 7.05 27.16
C ALA A 315 14.22 7.45 27.28
N GLU A 316 14.52 8.74 27.19
CA GLU A 316 15.88 9.23 27.46
C GLU A 316 16.27 8.83 28.89
N PRO A 317 17.50 8.31 29.11
CA PRO A 317 17.95 7.96 30.44
C PRO A 317 17.94 9.23 31.30
N LYS A 318 17.14 9.21 32.38
CA LYS A 318 17.20 10.24 33.40
C LYS A 318 18.62 10.27 33.98
N VAL A 319 19.39 11.29 33.64
CA VAL A 319 20.66 11.57 34.31
C VAL A 319 20.31 11.82 35.79
N PRO A 320 20.87 11.04 36.74
CA PRO A 320 20.62 11.28 38.15
C PRO A 320 21.05 12.72 38.48
N ALA A 321 20.16 13.49 39.11
CA ALA A 321 20.52 14.79 39.63
C ALA A 321 21.72 14.60 40.57
N SER A 322 22.84 15.25 40.25
CA SER A 322 24.01 15.26 41.12
C SER A 322 23.60 15.92 42.44
N THR A 323 23.44 15.12 43.49
CA THR A 323 23.38 15.63 44.85
C THR A 323 24.77 16.17 45.18
N SER A 324 24.93 17.48 45.11
CA SER A 324 26.05 18.18 45.74
C SER A 324 25.87 18.11 47.25
N ALA A 325 26.77 17.39 47.91
CA ALA A 325 26.99 17.45 49.36
C ALA A 325 27.77 18.72 49.72
#